data_AF-A0AAC9XPK7-F1
#
_entry.id   AF-A0AAC9XPK7-F1
#
_cell.length_a   1.000
_cell.length_b   1.000
_cell.length_c   1.000
_cell.angle_alpha   90.00
_cell.angle_beta   90.00
_cell.angle_gamma   90.00
#
_symmetry.space_group_name_H-M   'P 1'
#
loop_
_entity.id
_entity.type
_entity.pdbx_description
1 polymer ?
#
loop_
_entity_poly.entity_id
_entity_poly.type
_entity_poly.pdbx_seq_one_letter_code
_entity_poly.pdbx_strand_id
1 'polypeptide(L)'
;MPRLLCMLIAIISFTMPLTLQAAEEAKIEPPKANLPHSQQPILDKPLIERYILDELKTLRTDQQDLERRLTVEITDRELAVADKSLNYANVTVTYFFYIIAGVASLIAFIGWQSLREIKTNTAKLAAEQLQSITEQYEEKFKVLEQDLKRKSRIITKNNREIEIINEIHTLWLHAQSAQTPEQKIAVYNEILTIRPGDLEAMTYKADAAMEMREFNWALSLCNRVLEVDGSNAHALYQRACAFACLGQEDRALSDLEQAIENSVSFKEVAANEADFDNLRDNPKFDILISTSES
;
A
#
# COMPACT_ATOMS: atom_id res chain seq x y z
N MET A 1 -5.75 38.51 27.96
CA MET A 1 -6.77 39.58 27.87
C MET A 1 -8.04 39.13 28.59
N PRO A 2 -8.24 39.48 29.88
CA PRO A 2 -9.49 39.22 30.62
C PRO A 2 -10.18 40.54 30.99
N ARG A 3 -11.41 40.81 30.53
CA ARG A 3 -12.22 41.97 30.98
C ARG A 3 -13.72 41.70 30.80
N LEU A 4 -14.51 42.33 31.69
CA LEU A 4 -15.97 42.46 31.75
C LEU A 4 -16.65 41.32 32.53
N LEU A 5 -17.39 41.53 33.63
CA LEU A 5 -17.97 42.75 34.18
C LEU A 5 -18.38 42.48 35.65
N CYS A 6 -17.59 43.01 36.60
CA CYS A 6 -18.09 43.34 37.93
C CYS A 6 -18.84 44.68 37.83
N MET A 7 -20.06 44.79 38.37
CA MET A 7 -20.62 45.98 39.05
C MET A 7 -22.15 45.88 39.17
N LEU A 8 -22.67 46.65 40.15
CA LEU A 8 -24.06 47.05 40.44
C LEU A 8 -24.80 46.15 41.45
N ILE A 9 -25.22 46.56 42.66
CA ILE A 9 -25.26 47.86 43.37
C ILE A 9 -25.21 47.56 44.88
N ALA A 10 -24.25 48.15 45.58
CA ALA A 10 -24.38 48.57 46.98
C ALA A 10 -24.40 50.10 46.95
N ILE A 11 -25.20 50.74 47.84
CA ILE A 11 -25.38 52.20 48.16
C ILE A 11 -26.86 52.33 48.61
N ILE A 12 -27.32 52.85 49.76
CA ILE A 12 -26.88 53.77 50.85
C ILE A 12 -27.95 53.57 51.95
N SER A 13 -27.71 53.14 53.19
CA SER A 13 -27.27 53.92 54.37
C SER A 13 -27.98 55.27 54.62
N PHE A 14 -29.05 55.31 55.41
CA PHE A 14 -29.40 56.52 56.16
C PHE A 14 -29.83 56.19 57.60
N THR A 15 -28.87 56.35 58.50
CA THR A 15 -29.05 56.47 59.95
C THR A 15 -29.35 57.93 60.28
N MET A 16 -30.37 58.21 61.09
CA MET A 16 -30.25 59.27 62.10
C MET A 16 -31.22 59.08 63.27
N PRO A 17 -30.71 59.11 64.52
CA PRO A 17 -31.51 59.24 65.74
C PRO A 17 -31.53 60.72 66.19
N LEU A 18 -32.65 61.21 66.73
CA LEU A 18 -32.72 62.37 67.63
C LEU A 18 -34.15 62.46 68.20
N THR A 19 -34.38 61.86 69.37
CA THR A 19 -34.53 62.51 70.69
C THR A 19 -35.54 63.66 70.77
N LEU A 20 -36.62 63.35 71.51
CA LEU A 20 -37.15 64.09 72.66
C LEU A 20 -37.63 65.53 72.42
N GLN A 21 -38.95 65.70 72.47
CA GLN A 21 -39.53 66.86 73.14
C GLN A 21 -40.64 66.40 74.08
N ALA A 22 -40.39 66.67 75.35
CA ALA A 22 -41.32 66.57 76.46
C ALA A 22 -42.21 67.82 76.53
N ALA A 23 -43.32 67.67 77.26
CA ALA A 23 -44.28 68.63 77.82
C ALA A 23 -45.70 68.20 77.40
N GLU A 24 -46.68 67.98 78.29
CA GLU A 24 -46.87 68.61 79.59
C GLU A 24 -47.81 67.77 80.44
N GLU A 25 -47.33 67.36 81.62
CA GLU A 25 -48.19 66.95 82.74
C GLU A 25 -48.87 68.20 83.29
N ALA A 26 -50.20 68.25 83.26
CA ALA A 26 -50.99 69.16 84.09
C ALA A 26 -51.61 68.36 85.23
N LYS A 27 -50.86 68.34 86.33
CA LYS A 27 -51.26 68.07 87.72
C LYS A 27 -52.22 69.17 88.21
N ILE A 28 -52.78 68.96 89.41
CA ILE A 28 -53.47 69.89 90.36
C ILE A 28 -54.93 69.45 90.59
N GLU A 29 -55.44 69.17 91.78
CA GLU A 29 -54.95 68.87 93.15
C GLU A 29 -56.21 68.54 93.99
N PRO A 30 -56.10 67.86 95.16
CA PRO A 30 -57.21 67.49 96.05
C PRO A 30 -57.54 68.68 96.99
N PRO A 31 -58.41 68.63 98.04
CA PRO A 31 -59.06 67.47 98.69
C PRO A 31 -60.53 67.70 99.10
N LYS A 32 -61.15 66.68 99.73
CA LYS A 32 -61.94 66.86 100.96
C LYS A 32 -62.20 65.51 101.62
N ALA A 33 -61.56 65.30 102.77
CA ALA A 33 -61.92 64.27 103.71
C ALA A 33 -63.19 64.71 104.46
N ASN A 34 -64.22 63.87 104.41
CA ASN A 34 -65.31 63.80 105.39
C ASN A 34 -65.71 62.31 105.47
N LEU A 35 -65.35 61.66 106.58
CA LEU A 35 -65.96 60.40 107.05
C LEU A 35 -67.17 60.76 107.95
N PRO A 36 -68.13 59.86 108.29
CA PRO A 36 -68.41 58.51 107.79
C PRO A 36 -69.90 58.23 107.47
N HIS A 37 -70.18 57.41 106.46
CA HIS A 37 -71.37 56.55 106.41
C HIS A 37 -70.84 55.12 106.27
N SER A 38 -70.73 54.42 107.40
CA SER A 38 -71.70 53.38 107.79
C SER A 38 -71.62 52.16 106.87
N GLN A 39 -70.91 51.15 107.36
CA GLN A 39 -71.29 49.73 107.28
C GLN A 39 -72.54 49.45 106.42
N GLN A 40 -72.36 48.89 105.23
CA GLN A 40 -73.34 48.01 104.60
C GLN A 40 -72.59 46.82 103.99
N PRO A 41 -72.90 45.57 104.39
CA PRO A 41 -72.42 44.40 103.70
C PRO A 41 -73.20 44.29 102.38
N ILE A 42 -72.51 44.33 101.24
CA ILE A 42 -73.12 43.92 99.96
C ILE A 42 -72.15 42.95 99.25
N LEU A 43 -71.55 42.04 100.03
CA LEU A 43 -71.50 40.64 99.60
C LEU A 43 -72.91 40.11 99.87
N ASP A 44 -73.79 40.11 98.87
CA ASP A 44 -75.08 39.40 98.94
C ASP A 44 -75.80 39.41 97.59
N LYS A 45 -75.22 38.77 96.54
CA LYS A 45 -76.01 38.15 95.44
C LYS A 45 -75.22 36.99 94.80
N PRO A 46 -75.70 35.72 94.88
CA PRO A 46 -75.10 34.60 94.12
C PRO A 46 -75.17 34.78 92.59
N LEU A 47 -75.90 35.80 92.11
CA LEU A 47 -76.17 36.01 90.68
C LEU A 47 -75.09 36.81 89.94
N ILE A 48 -74.39 37.75 90.59
CA ILE A 48 -73.41 38.63 89.92
C ILE A 48 -72.06 37.93 89.75
N GLU A 49 -71.61 37.17 90.74
CA GLU A 49 -70.40 36.33 90.62
C GLU A 49 -70.55 35.31 89.48
N ARG A 50 -71.74 34.70 89.37
CA ARG A 50 -72.07 33.80 88.28
C ARG A 50 -72.04 34.50 86.91
N TYR A 51 -72.57 35.71 86.82
CA TYR A 51 -72.54 36.49 85.58
C TYR A 51 -71.10 36.81 85.13
N ILE A 52 -70.24 37.27 86.04
CA ILE A 52 -68.82 37.56 85.74
C ILE A 52 -68.08 36.28 85.34
N LEU A 53 -68.35 35.15 86.01
CA LEU A 53 -67.76 33.87 85.66
C LEU A 53 -68.24 33.37 84.29
N ASP A 54 -69.51 33.55 83.95
CA ASP A 54 -70.07 33.20 82.64
C ASP A 54 -69.48 34.10 81.53
N GLU A 55 -69.30 35.42 81.77
CA GLU A 55 -68.60 36.34 80.85
C GLU A 55 -67.11 35.98 80.68
N LEU A 56 -66.41 35.62 81.76
CA LEU A 56 -65.01 35.15 81.65
C LEU A 56 -64.90 33.81 80.93
N LYS A 57 -65.87 32.92 81.15
CA LYS A 57 -65.92 31.62 80.48
C LYS A 57 -66.20 31.81 79.00
N THR A 58 -67.15 32.66 78.62
CA THR A 58 -67.45 33.01 77.22
C THR A 58 -66.27 33.70 76.55
N LEU A 59 -65.61 34.65 77.23
CA LEU A 59 -64.43 35.32 76.71
C LEU A 59 -63.24 34.37 76.52
N ARG A 60 -63.05 33.40 77.42
CA ARG A 60 -62.07 32.32 77.24
C ARG A 60 -62.43 31.41 76.07
N THR A 61 -63.71 31.04 75.89
CA THR A 61 -64.12 30.23 74.74
C THR A 61 -63.95 30.99 73.43
N ASP A 62 -64.28 32.29 73.41
CA ASP A 62 -64.11 33.15 72.25
C ASP A 62 -62.63 33.33 71.90
N GLN A 63 -61.77 33.49 72.91
CA GLN A 63 -60.32 33.53 72.71
C GLN A 63 -59.81 32.20 72.12
N GLN A 64 -60.25 31.06 72.66
CA GLN A 64 -59.89 29.75 72.15
C GLN A 64 -60.37 29.54 70.70
N ASP A 65 -61.59 29.98 70.37
CA ASP A 65 -62.14 29.84 69.03
C ASP A 65 -61.50 30.82 68.04
N LEU A 66 -61.08 32.00 68.49
CA LEU A 66 -60.28 32.91 67.69
C LEU A 66 -58.89 32.32 67.41
N GLU A 67 -58.20 31.80 68.43
CA GLU A 67 -56.90 31.14 68.28
C GLU A 67 -57.00 29.95 67.31
N ARG A 68 -58.06 29.13 67.41
CA ARG A 68 -58.32 28.04 66.46
C ARG A 68 -58.51 28.56 65.03
N ARG A 69 -59.37 29.58 64.84
CA ARG A 69 -59.63 30.15 63.51
C ARG A 69 -58.39 30.74 62.88
N LEU A 70 -57.62 31.52 63.64
CA LEU A 70 -56.36 32.10 63.18
C LEU A 70 -55.35 31.01 62.85
N THR A 71 -55.25 29.96 63.66
CA THR A 71 -54.35 28.83 63.38
C THR A 71 -54.72 28.18 62.05
N VAL A 72 -56.00 27.86 61.84
CA VAL A 72 -56.48 27.26 60.58
C VAL A 72 -56.19 28.16 59.38
N GLU A 73 -56.51 29.46 59.46
CA GLU A 73 -56.30 30.39 58.34
C GLU A 73 -54.81 30.59 58.01
N ILE A 74 -53.95 30.68 59.03
CA ILE A 74 -52.50 30.78 58.83
C ILE A 74 -51.99 29.48 58.18
N THR A 75 -52.39 28.31 58.70
CA THR A 75 -51.96 27.03 58.13
C THR A 75 -52.44 26.84 56.69
N ASP A 76 -53.67 27.27 56.36
CA ASP A 76 -54.21 27.18 55.01
C ASP A 76 -53.46 28.12 54.04
N ARG A 77 -53.09 29.34 54.49
CA ARG A 77 -52.27 30.25 53.70
C ARG A 77 -50.86 29.71 53.49
N GLU A 78 -50.25 29.15 54.52
CA GLU A 78 -48.92 28.52 54.39
C GLU A 78 -48.95 27.33 53.44
N LEU A 79 -49.97 26.47 53.53
CA LEU A 79 -50.18 25.36 52.59
C LEU A 79 -50.40 25.85 51.16
N ALA A 80 -51.21 26.90 50.96
CA ALA A 80 -51.46 27.46 49.64
C ALA A 80 -50.20 28.09 49.00
N VAL A 81 -49.38 28.79 49.80
CA VAL A 81 -48.09 29.33 49.36
C VAL A 81 -47.12 28.19 49.03
N ALA A 82 -47.07 27.16 49.88
CA ALA A 82 -46.25 25.97 49.66
C ALA A 82 -46.66 25.26 48.36
N ASP A 83 -47.94 25.01 48.14
CA ASP A 83 -48.46 24.33 46.94
C ASP A 83 -48.15 25.11 45.67
N LYS A 84 -48.33 26.44 45.68
CA LYS A 84 -47.96 27.30 44.54
C LYS A 84 -46.46 27.23 44.23
N SER A 85 -45.61 27.23 45.27
CA SER A 85 -44.16 27.12 45.11
C SER A 85 -43.74 25.74 44.56
N LEU A 86 -44.39 24.67 45.03
CA LEU A 86 -44.17 23.31 44.56
C LEU A 86 -44.61 23.15 43.11
N ASN A 87 -45.73 23.75 42.71
CA ASN A 87 -46.18 23.72 41.33
C ASN A 87 -45.22 24.47 40.39
N TYR A 88 -44.70 25.64 40.79
CA TYR A 88 -43.66 26.33 40.01
C TYR A 88 -42.37 25.51 39.90
N ALA A 89 -41.95 24.86 40.99
CA ALA A 89 -40.80 23.95 40.97
C ALA A 89 -41.04 22.78 40.00
N ASN A 90 -42.21 22.15 40.05
CA ASN A 90 -42.56 21.04 39.16
C ASN A 90 -42.58 21.47 37.68
N VAL A 91 -43.21 22.60 37.36
CA VAL A 91 -43.28 23.14 36.00
C VAL A 91 -41.89 23.50 35.45
N THR A 92 -41.07 24.18 36.25
CA THR A 92 -39.70 24.54 35.82
C THR A 92 -38.83 23.30 35.59
N VAL A 93 -38.85 22.34 36.52
CA VAL A 93 -38.16 21.06 36.38
C VAL A 93 -38.62 20.32 35.12
N THR A 94 -39.92 20.28 34.85
CA THR A 94 -40.48 19.63 33.66
C THR A 94 -40.00 20.30 32.35
N TYR A 95 -39.96 21.64 32.30
CA TYR A 95 -39.44 22.35 31.14
C TYR A 95 -37.94 22.12 30.91
N PHE A 96 -37.13 22.08 31.98
CA PHE A 96 -35.72 21.70 31.86
C PHE A 96 -35.55 20.31 31.27
N PHE A 97 -36.36 19.34 31.70
CA PHE A 97 -36.36 18.00 31.12
C PHE A 97 -36.72 18.00 29.63
N TYR A 98 -37.70 18.79 29.20
CA TYR A 98 -38.03 18.90 27.77
C TYR A 98 -36.93 19.55 26.94
N ILE A 99 -36.26 20.58 27.46
CA ILE A 99 -35.12 21.21 26.77
C ILE A 99 -33.98 20.21 26.62
N ILE A 100 -33.64 19.50 27.69
CA ILE A 100 -32.58 18.47 27.67
C ILE A 100 -32.95 17.36 26.69
N ALA A 101 -34.20 16.88 26.70
CA ALA A 101 -34.67 15.86 25.77
C ALA A 101 -34.60 16.34 24.31
N GLY A 102 -34.98 17.59 24.02
CA GLY A 102 -34.89 18.18 22.70
C GLY A 102 -33.44 18.27 22.21
N VAL A 103 -32.53 18.77 23.05
CA VAL A 103 -31.10 18.85 22.72
C VAL A 103 -30.49 17.46 22.55
N ALA A 104 -30.82 16.51 23.41
CA ALA A 104 -30.35 15.12 23.30
C ALA A 104 -30.84 14.47 22.00
N SER A 105 -32.09 14.69 21.61
CA SER A 105 -32.64 14.20 20.35
C SER A 105 -31.93 14.80 19.13
N LEU A 106 -31.63 16.11 19.16
CA LEU A 106 -30.89 16.78 18.09
C LEU A 106 -29.46 16.24 17.96
N ILE A 107 -28.76 16.06 19.08
CA ILE A 107 -27.40 15.49 19.10
C ILE A 107 -27.42 14.05 18.58
N ALA A 108 -28.40 13.24 18.99
CA ALA A 108 -28.53 11.86 18.52
C ALA A 108 -28.77 11.80 17.01
N PHE A 109 -29.59 12.70 16.47
CA PHE A 109 -29.86 12.78 15.03
C PHE A 109 -28.62 13.18 14.23
N ILE A 110 -27.92 14.24 14.65
CA ILE A 110 -26.67 14.71 14.01
C ILE A 110 -25.58 13.65 14.13
N GLY A 111 -25.43 13.05 15.31
CA GLY A 111 -24.47 11.98 15.56
C GLY A 111 -24.70 10.75 14.68
N TRP A 112 -25.96 10.33 14.52
CA TRP A 112 -26.33 9.22 13.64
C TRP A 112 -26.01 9.52 12.17
N GLN A 113 -26.34 10.72 11.70
CA GLN A 113 -26.03 11.12 10.32
C GLN A 113 -24.52 11.16 10.06
N SER A 114 -23.74 11.72 10.99
CA SER A 114 -22.27 11.77 10.90
C SER A 114 -21.64 10.38 10.91
N LEU A 115 -22.06 9.50 11.83
CA LEU A 115 -21.59 8.10 11.88
C LEU A 115 -21.89 7.36 10.57
N ARG A 116 -23.08 7.56 10.01
CA ARG A 116 -23.46 6.97 8.73
C ARG A 116 -22.58 7.50 7.59
N GLU A 117 -22.33 8.80 7.55
CA GLU A 117 -21.49 9.45 6.55
C GLU A 117 -20.03 8.98 6.62
N ILE A 118 -19.45 8.92 7.82
CA ILE A 118 -18.10 8.38 8.05
C ILE A 118 -18.02 6.94 7.57
N LYS A 119 -19.01 6.08 7.89
CA LYS A 119 -19.04 4.70 7.42
C LYS A 119 -19.08 4.61 5.89
N THR A 120 -19.88 5.43 5.23
CA THR A 120 -19.96 5.43 3.76
C THR A 120 -18.69 5.98 3.11
N ASN A 121 -18.09 7.03 3.68
CA ASN A 121 -16.87 7.64 3.15
C ASN A 121 -15.65 6.75 3.33
N THR A 122 -15.52 6.12 4.51
CA THR A 122 -14.46 5.12 4.75
C THR A 122 -14.63 3.89 3.87
N ALA A 123 -15.85 3.41 3.65
CA ALA A 123 -16.12 2.32 2.72
C ALA A 123 -15.74 2.69 1.27
N LYS A 124 -16.05 3.91 0.82
CA LYS A 124 -15.65 4.40 -0.51
C LYS A 124 -14.14 4.50 -0.66
N LEU A 125 -13.46 5.14 0.29
CA LEU A 125 -11.99 5.27 0.28
C LEU A 125 -11.30 3.90 0.29
N ALA A 126 -11.80 2.96 1.11
CA ALA A 126 -11.27 1.59 1.13
C ALA A 126 -11.50 0.88 -0.21
N ALA A 127 -12.66 1.08 -0.86
CA ALA A 127 -12.94 0.51 -2.17
C ALA A 127 -12.03 1.11 -3.27
N GLU A 128 -11.81 2.42 -3.27
CA GLU A 128 -10.90 3.10 -4.21
C GLU A 128 -9.45 2.63 -4.04
N GLN A 129 -8.97 2.53 -2.79
CA GLN A 129 -7.65 2.00 -2.51
C GLN A 129 -7.52 0.56 -2.97
N LEU A 130 -8.50 -0.29 -2.65
CA LEU A 130 -8.49 -1.69 -3.08
C LEU A 130 -8.47 -1.79 -4.60
N GLN A 131 -9.27 -0.99 -5.31
CA GLN A 131 -9.31 -0.93 -6.77
C GLN A 131 -7.94 -0.56 -7.35
N SER A 132 -7.33 0.52 -6.86
CA SER A 132 -6.01 0.96 -7.34
C SER A 132 -4.92 -0.09 -7.11
N ILE A 133 -5.01 -0.81 -5.98
CA ILE A 133 -4.09 -1.92 -5.68
C ILE A 133 -4.33 -3.07 -6.66
N THR A 134 -5.57 -3.47 -6.89
CA THR A 134 -5.88 -4.53 -7.86
C THR A 134 -5.42 -4.19 -9.27
N GLU A 135 -5.59 -2.95 -9.73
CA GLU A 135 -5.13 -2.50 -11.05
C GLU A 135 -3.59 -2.57 -11.16
N GLN A 136 -2.87 -2.10 -10.13
CA GLN A 136 -1.40 -2.19 -10.10
C GLN A 136 -0.91 -3.64 -10.11
N TYR A 137 -1.58 -4.54 -9.38
CA TYR A 137 -1.21 -5.95 -9.39
C TYR A 137 -1.55 -6.61 -10.73
N GLU A 138 -2.71 -6.31 -11.33
CA GLU A 138 -3.09 -6.82 -12.64
C GLU A 138 -2.08 -6.41 -13.72
N GLU A 139 -1.64 -5.15 -13.72
CA GLU A 139 -0.60 -4.67 -14.64
C GLU A 139 0.73 -5.43 -14.44
N LYS A 140 1.18 -5.57 -13.18
CA LYS A 140 2.40 -6.34 -12.86
C LYS A 140 2.28 -7.80 -13.27
N PHE A 141 1.13 -8.43 -13.06
CA PHE A 141 0.86 -9.80 -13.50
C PHE A 141 0.93 -9.93 -15.01
N LYS A 142 0.37 -8.97 -15.74
CA LYS A 142 0.41 -8.95 -17.21
C LYS A 142 1.85 -8.83 -17.73
N VAL A 143 2.65 -7.93 -17.15
CA VAL A 143 4.08 -7.80 -17.50
C VAL A 143 4.85 -9.09 -17.19
N LEU A 144 4.63 -9.66 -16.01
CA LEU A 144 5.27 -10.92 -15.61
C LEU A 144 4.88 -12.08 -16.55
N GLU A 145 3.61 -12.18 -16.94
CA GLU A 145 3.13 -13.19 -17.87
C GLU A 145 3.79 -13.04 -19.25
N GLN A 146 3.91 -11.80 -19.76
CA GLN A 146 4.59 -11.52 -21.02
C GLN A 146 6.07 -11.91 -20.96
N ASP A 147 6.76 -11.58 -19.87
CA ASP A 147 8.16 -11.94 -19.65
C ASP A 147 8.36 -13.45 -19.56
N LEU A 148 7.47 -14.16 -18.84
CA LEU A 148 7.51 -15.61 -18.75
C LEU A 148 7.28 -16.26 -20.12
N LYS A 149 6.31 -15.77 -20.90
CA LYS A 149 6.08 -16.24 -22.28
C LYS A 149 7.29 -15.99 -23.17
N ARG A 150 7.92 -14.82 -23.07
CA ARG A 150 9.13 -14.49 -23.84
C ARG A 150 10.28 -15.42 -23.47
N LYS A 151 10.57 -15.59 -22.18
CA LYS A 151 11.63 -16.48 -21.69
C LYS A 151 11.38 -17.93 -22.09
N SER A 152 10.14 -18.41 -21.96
CA SER A 152 9.76 -19.75 -22.41
C SER A 152 10.04 -19.96 -23.90
N ARG A 153 9.66 -19.00 -24.77
CA ARG A 153 9.97 -19.07 -26.20
C ARG A 153 11.48 -19.13 -26.47
N ILE A 154 12.28 -18.32 -25.77
CA ILE A 154 13.74 -18.34 -25.92
C ILE A 154 14.30 -19.71 -25.50
N ILE A 155 13.88 -20.24 -24.35
CA ILE A 155 14.30 -21.56 -23.88
C ILE A 155 13.94 -22.64 -24.91
N THR A 156 12.73 -22.62 -25.47
CA THR A 156 12.34 -23.60 -26.49
C THR A 156 13.16 -23.49 -27.77
N LYS A 157 13.58 -22.28 -28.18
CA LYS A 157 14.46 -22.09 -29.34
C LYS A 157 15.87 -22.59 -29.04
N ASN A 158 16.44 -22.19 -27.92
CA ASN A 158 17.77 -22.62 -27.49
C ASN A 158 17.83 -24.15 -27.35
N ASN A 159 16.80 -24.77 -26.78
CA ASN A 159 16.74 -26.23 -26.68
C ASN A 159 16.76 -26.91 -28.05
N ARG A 160 16.03 -26.37 -29.05
CA ARG A 160 16.08 -26.88 -30.43
C ARG A 160 17.46 -26.68 -31.06
N GLU A 161 18.10 -25.54 -30.82
CA GLU A 161 19.46 -25.29 -31.32
C GLU A 161 20.47 -26.26 -30.69
N ILE A 162 20.36 -26.56 -29.40
CA ILE A 162 21.18 -27.56 -28.71
C ILE A 162 20.94 -28.95 -29.30
N GLU A 163 19.69 -29.31 -29.57
CA GLU A 163 19.33 -30.59 -30.21
C GLU A 163 19.98 -30.72 -31.58
N ILE A 164 19.88 -29.68 -32.42
CA ILE A 164 20.53 -29.63 -33.75
C ILE A 164 22.06 -29.73 -33.62
N ILE A 165 22.67 -29.01 -32.66
CA ILE A 165 24.12 -29.09 -32.44
C ILE A 165 24.53 -30.50 -32.05
N ASN A 166 23.78 -31.14 -31.15
CA ASN A 166 24.06 -32.52 -30.73
C ASN A 166 23.89 -33.50 -31.88
N GLU A 167 22.84 -33.36 -32.69
CA GLU A 167 22.63 -34.18 -33.88
C GLU A 167 23.81 -34.04 -34.86
N ILE A 168 24.20 -32.81 -35.19
CA ILE A 168 25.37 -32.53 -36.04
C ILE A 168 26.65 -33.13 -35.43
N HIS A 169 26.84 -32.99 -34.12
CA HIS A 169 28.01 -33.56 -33.43
C HIS A 169 28.02 -35.10 -33.53
N THR A 170 26.88 -35.77 -33.37
CA THR A 170 26.80 -37.21 -33.57
C THR A 170 27.13 -37.60 -35.01
N LEU A 171 26.63 -36.83 -36.00
CA LEU A 171 26.98 -37.05 -37.41
C LEU A 171 28.48 -36.85 -37.66
N TRP A 172 29.12 -35.85 -37.05
CA TRP A 172 30.59 -35.68 -37.13
C TRP A 172 31.34 -36.89 -36.58
N LEU A 173 30.91 -37.43 -35.43
CA LEU A 173 31.50 -38.64 -34.86
C LEU A 173 31.31 -39.85 -35.79
N HIS A 174 30.13 -39.97 -36.41
CA HIS A 174 29.86 -41.01 -37.40
C HIS A 174 30.77 -40.87 -38.62
N ALA A 175 30.94 -39.67 -39.17
CA ALA A 175 31.84 -39.40 -40.30
C ALA A 175 33.30 -39.76 -39.96
N GLN A 176 33.77 -39.44 -38.76
CA GLN A 176 35.13 -39.78 -38.33
C GLN A 176 35.33 -41.30 -38.18
N SER A 177 34.29 -42.04 -37.80
CA SER A 177 34.33 -43.50 -37.66
C SER A 177 34.12 -44.25 -38.97
N ALA A 178 33.61 -43.59 -40.02
CA ALA A 178 33.31 -44.20 -41.30
C ALA A 178 34.60 -44.60 -42.02
N GLN A 179 34.66 -45.86 -42.48
CA GLN A 179 35.86 -46.41 -43.11
C GLN A 179 35.95 -46.10 -44.61
N THR A 180 34.81 -45.96 -45.30
CA THR A 180 34.81 -45.70 -46.74
C THR A 180 34.52 -44.23 -47.03
N PRO A 181 35.18 -43.64 -48.04
CA PRO A 181 34.99 -42.23 -48.37
C PRO A 181 33.57 -41.92 -48.86
N GLU A 182 32.89 -42.88 -49.50
CA GLU A 182 31.50 -42.71 -49.94
C GLU A 182 30.54 -42.56 -48.75
N GLN A 183 30.79 -43.31 -47.66
CA GLN A 183 30.01 -43.19 -46.43
C GLN A 183 30.26 -41.85 -45.75
N LYS A 184 31.53 -41.39 -45.68
CA LYS A 184 31.87 -40.05 -45.17
C LYS A 184 31.11 -38.96 -45.93
N ILE A 185 31.09 -39.03 -47.26
CA ILE A 185 30.36 -38.08 -48.12
C ILE A 185 28.86 -38.10 -47.84
N ALA A 186 28.26 -39.27 -47.64
CA ALA A 186 26.84 -39.37 -47.31
C ALA A 186 26.52 -38.68 -45.99
N VAL A 187 27.34 -38.91 -44.94
CA VAL A 187 27.16 -38.26 -43.63
C VAL A 187 27.40 -36.74 -43.72
N TYR A 188 28.40 -36.27 -44.47
CA TYR A 188 28.60 -34.84 -44.69
C TYR A 188 27.44 -34.20 -45.47
N ASN A 189 26.81 -34.92 -46.41
CA ASN A 189 25.59 -34.43 -47.05
C ASN A 189 24.45 -34.24 -46.05
N GLU A 190 24.28 -35.16 -45.10
CA GLU A 190 23.27 -35.02 -44.03
C GLU A 190 23.56 -33.78 -43.17
N ILE A 191 24.81 -33.56 -42.75
CA ILE A 191 25.22 -32.35 -42.01
C ILE A 191 24.90 -31.10 -42.81
N LEU A 192 25.22 -31.07 -44.11
CA LEU A 192 24.94 -29.94 -44.99
C LEU A 192 23.45 -29.73 -45.28
N THR A 193 22.59 -30.75 -45.13
CA THR A 193 21.13 -30.56 -45.20
C THR A 193 20.59 -29.82 -43.98
N ILE A 194 21.19 -30.05 -42.81
CA ILE A 194 20.83 -29.40 -41.55
C ILE A 194 21.44 -27.99 -41.47
N ARG A 195 22.72 -27.85 -41.84
CA ARG A 195 23.46 -26.58 -41.92
C ARG A 195 24.11 -26.40 -43.30
N PRO A 196 23.41 -25.82 -44.28
CA PRO A 196 23.94 -25.66 -45.64
C PRO A 196 25.10 -24.66 -45.75
N GLY A 197 25.38 -23.89 -44.71
CA GLY A 197 26.50 -22.94 -44.65
C GLY A 197 27.69 -23.42 -43.80
N ASP A 198 27.72 -24.69 -43.40
CA ASP A 198 28.84 -25.26 -42.66
C ASP A 198 30.04 -25.46 -43.60
N LEU A 199 31.00 -24.53 -43.52
CA LEU A 199 32.20 -24.54 -44.37
C LEU A 199 33.11 -25.72 -44.04
N GLU A 200 33.21 -26.11 -42.77
CA GLU A 200 34.02 -27.25 -42.35
C GLU A 200 33.45 -28.53 -42.97
N ALA A 201 32.14 -28.77 -42.85
CA ALA A 201 31.52 -29.94 -43.48
C ALA A 201 31.75 -29.99 -45.00
N MET A 202 31.81 -28.83 -45.68
CA MET A 202 32.16 -28.78 -47.11
C MET A 202 33.64 -29.09 -47.38
N THR A 203 34.58 -28.61 -46.57
CA THR A 203 36.02 -28.92 -46.74
C THR A 203 36.32 -30.39 -46.47
N TYR A 204 35.73 -30.98 -45.43
CA TYR A 204 35.91 -32.40 -45.13
C TYR A 204 35.21 -33.31 -46.15
N LYS A 205 34.15 -32.83 -46.80
CA LYS A 205 33.58 -33.51 -47.96
C LYS A 205 34.52 -33.46 -49.18
N ALA A 206 35.22 -32.34 -49.39
CA ALA A 206 36.23 -32.25 -50.45
C ALA A 206 37.41 -33.20 -50.19
N ASP A 207 37.85 -33.32 -48.94
CA ASP A 207 38.85 -34.29 -48.49
C ASP A 207 38.42 -35.75 -48.77
N ALA A 208 37.18 -36.12 -48.41
CA ALA A 208 36.65 -37.44 -48.76
C ALA A 208 36.55 -37.67 -50.29
N ALA A 209 36.33 -36.63 -51.09
CA ALA A 209 36.37 -36.71 -52.55
C ALA A 209 37.81 -36.87 -53.09
N MET A 210 38.80 -36.29 -52.41
CA MET A 210 40.23 -36.51 -52.69
C MET A 210 40.62 -37.97 -52.45
N GLU A 211 40.16 -38.58 -51.35
CA GLU A 211 40.36 -40.02 -51.06
C GLU A 211 39.80 -40.92 -52.19
N MET A 212 38.71 -40.51 -52.84
CA MET A 212 38.12 -41.20 -54.00
C MET A 212 38.83 -40.91 -55.33
N ARG A 213 39.85 -40.04 -55.35
CA ARG A 213 40.56 -39.55 -56.54
C ARG A 213 39.68 -38.72 -57.50
N GLU A 214 38.58 -38.16 -57.01
CA GLU A 214 37.70 -37.27 -57.77
C GLU A 214 38.16 -35.81 -57.66
N PHE A 215 39.38 -35.54 -58.14
CA PHE A 215 40.08 -34.26 -57.93
C PHE A 215 39.31 -33.04 -58.47
N ASN A 216 38.66 -33.15 -59.63
CA ASN A 216 37.87 -32.06 -60.20
C ASN A 216 36.66 -31.69 -59.34
N TRP A 217 36.08 -32.68 -58.66
CA TRP A 217 34.95 -32.44 -57.76
C TRP A 217 35.41 -31.81 -56.45
N ALA A 218 36.52 -32.29 -55.89
CA ALA A 218 37.16 -31.67 -54.74
C ALA A 218 37.49 -30.19 -55.00
N LEU A 219 38.08 -29.85 -56.16
CA LEU A 219 38.33 -28.46 -56.56
C LEU A 219 37.05 -27.60 -56.56
N SER A 220 35.95 -28.13 -57.10
CA SER A 220 34.67 -27.42 -57.14
C SER A 220 34.15 -27.15 -55.73
N LEU A 221 34.26 -28.12 -54.81
CA LEU A 221 33.87 -27.95 -53.41
C LEU A 221 34.76 -26.93 -52.70
N CYS A 222 36.09 -27.00 -52.83
CA CYS A 222 37.00 -26.04 -52.22
C CYS A 222 36.79 -24.62 -52.77
N ASN A 223 36.54 -24.46 -54.07
CA ASN A 223 36.24 -23.14 -54.64
C ASN A 223 34.98 -22.52 -54.03
N ARG A 224 33.92 -23.31 -53.82
CA ARG A 224 32.70 -22.82 -53.15
C ARG A 224 32.94 -22.40 -51.71
N VAL A 225 33.83 -23.09 -50.98
CA VAL A 225 34.22 -22.66 -49.63
C VAL A 225 34.98 -21.34 -49.69
N LEU A 226 35.92 -21.21 -50.62
CA LEU A 226 36.76 -20.02 -50.79
C LEU A 226 36.01 -18.80 -51.35
N GLU A 227 34.88 -19.01 -52.03
CA GLU A 227 33.95 -17.93 -52.39
C GLU A 227 33.30 -17.28 -51.16
N VAL A 228 33.09 -18.05 -50.08
CA VAL A 228 32.51 -17.56 -48.83
C VAL A 228 33.59 -17.08 -47.86
N ASP A 229 34.64 -17.87 -47.70
CA ASP A 229 35.80 -17.57 -46.86
C ASP A 229 37.09 -17.79 -47.65
N GLY A 230 37.57 -16.74 -48.31
CA GLY A 230 38.79 -16.77 -49.11
C GLY A 230 40.08 -16.98 -48.31
N SER A 231 40.01 -16.89 -46.98
CA SER A 231 41.14 -17.13 -46.07
C SER A 231 41.11 -18.52 -45.41
N ASN A 232 40.17 -19.38 -45.81
CA ASN A 232 40.05 -20.71 -45.22
C ASN A 232 41.27 -21.58 -45.56
N ALA A 233 42.18 -21.71 -44.60
CA ALA A 233 43.45 -22.42 -44.78
C ALA A 233 43.26 -23.92 -45.12
N HIS A 234 42.25 -24.58 -44.55
CA HIS A 234 41.92 -25.98 -44.89
C HIS A 234 41.45 -26.12 -46.34
N ALA A 235 40.58 -25.22 -46.81
CA ALA A 235 40.08 -25.26 -48.19
C ALA A 235 41.20 -24.94 -49.20
N LEU A 236 42.08 -23.98 -48.90
CA LEU A 236 43.26 -23.65 -49.72
C LEU A 236 44.21 -24.85 -49.80
N TYR A 237 44.51 -25.48 -48.66
CA TYR A 237 45.35 -26.67 -48.60
C TYR A 237 44.78 -27.82 -49.44
N GLN A 238 43.49 -28.14 -49.25
CA GLN A 238 42.84 -29.21 -50.00
C GLN A 238 42.76 -28.92 -51.51
N ARG A 239 42.60 -27.64 -51.89
CA ARG A 239 42.65 -27.21 -53.29
C ARG A 239 44.07 -27.36 -53.87
N ALA A 240 45.11 -27.05 -53.09
CA ALA A 240 46.50 -27.24 -53.46
C ALA A 240 46.83 -28.72 -53.71
N CYS A 241 46.40 -29.62 -52.81
CA CYS A 241 46.54 -31.07 -53.01
C CYS A 241 45.87 -31.52 -54.31
N ALA A 242 44.62 -31.10 -54.54
CA ALA A 242 43.89 -31.43 -55.77
C ALA A 242 44.60 -30.92 -57.04
N PHE A 243 45.18 -29.71 -57.02
CA PHE A 243 45.95 -29.19 -58.15
C PHE A 243 47.27 -29.94 -58.36
N ALA A 244 47.95 -30.37 -57.29
CA ALA A 244 49.17 -31.16 -57.37
C ALA A 244 48.91 -32.53 -58.04
N CYS A 245 47.83 -33.21 -57.63
CA CYS A 245 47.41 -34.47 -58.25
C CYS A 245 46.99 -34.32 -59.73
N LEU A 246 46.47 -33.15 -60.11
CA LEU A 246 46.10 -32.81 -61.50
C LEU A 246 47.28 -32.28 -62.33
N GLY A 247 48.48 -32.15 -61.76
CA GLY A 247 49.69 -31.65 -62.43
C GLY A 247 49.70 -30.13 -62.67
N GLN A 248 48.87 -29.36 -61.98
CA GLN A 248 48.86 -27.89 -62.04
C GLN A 248 49.77 -27.29 -60.98
N GLU A 249 51.08 -27.48 -61.13
CA GLU A 249 52.09 -27.17 -60.12
C GLU A 249 52.07 -25.70 -59.65
N ASP A 250 52.03 -24.74 -60.58
CA ASP A 250 52.07 -23.31 -60.24
C ASP A 250 50.88 -22.88 -59.36
N ARG A 251 49.69 -23.44 -59.61
CA ARG A 251 48.49 -23.13 -58.82
C ARG A 251 48.52 -23.82 -57.47
N ALA A 252 48.98 -25.07 -57.43
CA ALA A 252 49.16 -25.81 -56.19
C ALA A 252 50.10 -25.07 -55.23
N LEU A 253 51.23 -24.57 -55.74
CA LEU A 253 52.20 -23.81 -54.93
C LEU A 253 51.63 -22.48 -54.42
N SER A 254 50.91 -21.74 -55.25
CA SER A 254 50.28 -20.47 -54.84
C SER A 254 49.22 -20.67 -53.75
N ASP A 255 48.41 -21.73 -53.85
CA ASP A 255 47.39 -22.03 -52.84
C ASP A 255 48.01 -22.57 -51.56
N LEU A 256 49.09 -23.36 -51.67
CA LEU A 256 49.84 -23.88 -50.53
C LEU A 256 50.54 -22.77 -49.76
N GLU A 257 51.14 -21.80 -50.45
CA GLU A 257 51.75 -20.61 -49.83
C GLU A 257 50.71 -19.84 -49.01
N GLN A 258 49.55 -19.54 -49.60
CA GLN A 258 48.45 -18.87 -48.88
C GLN A 258 47.90 -19.72 -47.72
N ALA A 259 47.84 -21.05 -47.85
CA ALA A 259 47.42 -21.92 -46.76
C ALA A 259 48.40 -21.87 -45.58
N ILE A 260 49.71 -21.86 -45.85
CA ILE A 260 50.77 -21.79 -44.83
C ILE A 260 50.80 -20.41 -44.16
N GLU A 261 50.60 -19.33 -44.92
CA GLU A 261 50.47 -17.97 -44.37
C GLU A 261 49.32 -17.86 -43.37
N ASN A 262 48.18 -18.50 -43.67
CA ASN A 262 47.00 -18.48 -42.81
C ASN A 262 47.11 -19.46 -41.63
N SER A 263 47.74 -20.62 -41.81
CA SER A 263 48.04 -21.54 -40.71
C SER A 263 49.36 -22.27 -40.93
N VAL A 264 50.33 -21.96 -40.06
CA VAL A 264 51.68 -22.52 -40.07
C VAL A 264 51.67 -24.05 -39.91
N SER A 265 50.62 -24.64 -39.32
CA SER A 265 50.51 -26.09 -39.14
C SER A 265 50.55 -26.87 -40.46
N PHE A 266 50.04 -26.28 -41.56
CA PHE A 266 50.02 -26.96 -42.85
C PHE A 266 51.41 -27.15 -43.44
N LYS A 267 52.41 -26.40 -42.98
CA LYS A 267 53.79 -26.57 -43.41
C LYS A 267 54.34 -27.95 -43.05
N GLU A 268 54.11 -28.38 -41.81
CA GLU A 268 54.54 -29.70 -41.32
C GLU A 268 53.76 -30.83 -42.00
N VAL A 269 52.47 -30.61 -42.25
CA VAL A 269 51.60 -31.58 -42.93
C VAL A 269 52.02 -31.73 -44.40
N ALA A 270 52.21 -30.62 -45.13
CA ALA A 270 52.60 -30.62 -46.53
C ALA A 270 53.96 -31.30 -46.78
N ALA A 271 54.89 -31.23 -45.83
CA ALA A 271 56.19 -31.88 -45.93
C ALA A 271 56.11 -33.42 -45.92
N ASN A 272 55.10 -33.97 -45.23
CA ASN A 272 54.91 -35.41 -45.06
C ASN A 272 53.83 -35.99 -46.00
N GLU A 273 53.08 -35.13 -46.70
CA GLU A 273 51.98 -35.56 -47.57
C GLU A 273 52.49 -36.17 -48.88
N ALA A 274 51.80 -37.21 -49.36
CA ALA A 274 52.16 -37.92 -50.59
C ALA A 274 51.67 -37.19 -51.86
N ASP A 275 50.59 -36.41 -51.75
CA ASP A 275 49.99 -35.70 -52.89
C ASP A 275 50.94 -34.66 -53.52
N PHE A 276 51.90 -34.17 -52.74
CA PHE A 276 52.91 -33.21 -53.18
C PHE A 276 54.21 -33.85 -53.66
N ASP A 277 54.29 -35.19 -53.80
CA ASP A 277 55.50 -35.87 -54.29
C ASP A 277 55.94 -35.35 -55.66
N ASN A 278 54.99 -34.99 -56.52
CA ASN A 278 55.26 -34.39 -57.84
C ASN A 278 55.88 -32.98 -57.75
N LEU A 279 55.70 -32.27 -56.63
CA LEU A 279 56.20 -30.91 -56.42
C LEU A 279 57.53 -30.87 -55.69
N ARG A 280 58.01 -31.98 -55.12
CA ARG A 280 59.28 -32.06 -54.37
C ARG A 280 60.50 -31.73 -55.23
N ASP A 281 60.42 -31.90 -56.55
CA ASP A 281 61.50 -31.53 -57.47
C ASP A 281 61.53 -30.01 -57.78
N ASN A 282 60.52 -29.26 -57.35
CA ASN A 282 60.39 -27.83 -57.63
C ASN A 282 61.05 -26.98 -56.53
N PRO A 283 62.00 -26.08 -56.87
CA PRO A 283 62.72 -25.28 -55.88
C PRO A 283 61.79 -24.34 -55.08
N LYS A 284 60.63 -23.95 -55.61
CA LYS A 284 59.65 -23.14 -54.87
C LYS A 284 59.03 -23.91 -53.70
N PHE A 285 58.77 -25.20 -53.88
CA PHE A 285 58.21 -26.06 -52.84
C PHE A 285 59.18 -26.25 -51.68
N ASP A 286 60.46 -26.47 -52.01
CA ASP A 286 61.54 -26.56 -51.02
C ASP A 286 61.64 -25.29 -50.18
N ILE A 287 61.50 -24.09 -50.75
CA ILE A 287 61.55 -22.82 -50.01
C ILE A 287 60.38 -22.71 -49.01
N LEU A 288 59.17 -23.13 -49.42
CA LEU A 288 57.97 -23.09 -48.58
C LEU A 288 58.11 -24.01 -47.35
N ILE A 289 58.72 -25.19 -47.53
CA ILE A 289 58.91 -26.16 -46.45
C ILE A 289 60.18 -25.88 -45.63
N SER A 290 61.25 -25.39 -46.23
CA SER A 290 62.56 -25.20 -45.58
C SER A 290 62.70 -23.91 -44.77
N THR A 291 61.72 -23.00 -44.79
CA THR A 291 61.71 -21.78 -43.96
C THR A 291 61.52 -22.10 -42.47
N SER A 292 62.48 -22.79 -41.86
CA SER A 292 62.74 -22.76 -40.44
C SER A 292 63.27 -21.37 -40.09
N GLU A 293 62.54 -20.67 -39.23
CA GLU A 293 63.05 -19.66 -38.30
C GLU A 293 63.69 -18.37 -38.89
N SER A 294 63.00 -17.26 -38.66
CA SER A 294 63.61 -16.03 -38.13
C SER A 294 62.67 -15.38 -37.14
#